data_AF-A0AAU1LF74-F1
#
_entry.id   AF-A0AAU1LF74-F1
#
_cell.length_a   1.000
_cell.length_b   1.000
_cell.length_c   1.000
_cell.angle_alpha   90.00
_cell.angle_beta   90.00
_cell.angle_gamma   90.00
#
_symmetry.space_group_name_H-M   'P 1'
#
loop_
_entity.id
_entity.type
_entity.pdbx_description
1 polymer ?
#
loop_
_entity_poly.entity_id
_entity_poly.type
_entity_poly.pdbx_seq_one_letter_code
_entity_poly.pdbx_strand_id
1 'polypeptide(L)'
;MSETTPGHAATEQAVTVLMAVVPCGSDTARQILADTAQAAEIALLETAEAVLALGGCRALPAALGTALKAAMDGARTATAPPVPQPYTRLLPDPQTIGVLLKRHRGLRRRALAAPHDLTLRNELDDATYTLCILMGQRNACTALRSAELLVGAERLGAPVRGRVRDASTERHGL
;
A
#
# COMPACT_ATOMS: atom_id res chain seq x y z
N MET A 1 -21.49 23.06 0.11
CA MET A 1 -20.07 22.96 -0.26
C MET A 1 -19.29 23.21 1.01
N SER A 2 -18.78 22.17 1.66
CA SER A 2 -18.10 22.32 2.94
C SER A 2 -16.73 22.95 2.69
N GLU A 3 -16.51 24.15 3.21
CA GLU A 3 -15.19 24.77 3.27
C GLU A 3 -14.30 23.86 4.12
N THR A 4 -13.41 23.12 3.47
CA THR A 4 -12.39 22.34 4.16
C THR A 4 -11.40 23.32 4.79
N THR A 5 -11.38 23.37 6.11
CA THR A 5 -10.39 24.15 6.87
C THR A 5 -8.99 23.82 6.36
N PRO A 6 -8.11 24.81 6.12
CA PRO A 6 -6.79 24.59 5.52
C PRO A 6 -5.95 23.52 6.26
N GLY A 7 -6.10 23.41 7.59
CA GLY A 7 -5.41 22.38 8.37
C GLY A 7 -5.91 20.94 8.11
N HIS A 8 -7.20 20.77 7.80
CA HIS A 8 -7.73 19.46 7.39
C HIS A 8 -7.20 19.07 6.01
N ALA A 9 -7.11 20.03 5.08
CA ALA A 9 -6.55 19.80 3.76
C ALA A 9 -5.07 19.38 3.82
N ALA A 10 -4.25 20.02 4.65
CA ALA A 10 -2.84 19.65 4.85
C ALA A 10 -2.69 18.24 5.43
N THR A 11 -3.52 17.89 6.42
CA THR A 11 -3.57 16.55 7.01
C THR A 11 -3.89 15.49 5.96
N GLU A 12 -4.93 15.70 5.16
CA GLU A 12 -5.35 14.75 4.13
C GLU A 12 -4.33 14.63 2.97
N GLN A 13 -3.59 15.69 2.65
CA GLN A 13 -2.46 15.63 1.71
C GLN A 13 -1.29 14.84 2.29
N ALA A 14 -0.97 15.01 3.58
CA ALA A 14 0.06 14.24 4.26
C ALA A 14 -0.27 12.74 4.28
N VAL A 15 -1.55 12.38 4.46
CA VAL A 15 -2.05 11.00 4.31
C VAL A 15 -1.73 10.46 2.91
N THR A 16 -1.99 11.24 1.85
CA THR A 16 -1.65 10.83 0.47
C THR A 16 -0.15 10.61 0.29
N VAL A 17 0.70 11.50 0.84
CA VAL A 17 2.16 11.34 0.81
C VAL A 17 2.58 10.06 1.53
N LEU A 18 2.03 9.79 2.72
CA LEU A 18 2.34 8.59 3.50
C LEU A 18 1.97 7.30 2.74
N MET A 19 0.78 7.23 2.14
CA MET A 19 0.38 6.10 1.28
C MET A 19 1.32 5.92 0.08
N ALA A 20 1.91 7.02 -0.39
CA ALA A 20 2.82 6.98 -1.52
C ALA A 20 4.24 6.55 -1.12
N VAL A 21 4.70 6.80 0.10
CA VAL A 21 6.03 6.36 0.59
C VAL A 21 6.01 5.03 1.35
N VAL A 22 4.90 4.68 2.00
CA VAL A 22 4.66 3.40 2.67
C VAL A 22 3.51 2.68 1.95
N PRO A 23 3.66 1.41 1.53
CA PRO A 23 2.54 0.63 1.07
C PRO A 23 1.53 0.41 2.21
N CYS A 24 0.53 1.28 2.29
CA CYS A 24 -0.55 1.23 3.26
C CYS A 24 -1.79 1.93 2.70
N GLY A 25 -2.94 1.66 3.32
CA GLY A 25 -4.18 2.35 2.99
C GLY A 25 -4.34 3.66 3.79
N SER A 26 -5.39 4.40 3.48
CA SER A 26 -5.63 5.73 4.08
C SER A 26 -5.75 5.69 5.61
N ASP A 27 -6.42 4.69 6.17
CA ASP A 27 -6.57 4.55 7.63
C ASP A 27 -5.24 4.29 8.35
N THR A 28 -4.40 3.42 7.80
CA THR A 28 -3.06 3.19 8.35
C THR A 28 -2.18 4.42 8.22
N ALA A 29 -2.29 5.18 7.11
CA ALA A 29 -1.57 6.44 6.95
C ALA A 29 -1.99 7.50 7.97
N ARG A 30 -3.29 7.61 8.28
CA ARG A 30 -3.80 8.47 9.37
C ARG A 30 -3.24 8.03 10.72
N GLN A 31 -3.19 6.73 10.98
CA GLN A 31 -2.61 6.19 12.22
C GLN A 31 -1.12 6.52 12.35
N ILE A 32 -0.33 6.33 11.29
CA ILE A 32 1.09 6.72 11.28
C ILE A 32 1.26 8.20 11.65
N LEU A 33 0.42 9.07 11.08
CA LEU A 33 0.49 10.50 11.36
C LEU A 33 0.15 10.82 12.83
N ALA A 34 -0.90 10.20 13.37
CA ALA A 34 -1.31 10.35 14.76
C ALA A 34 -0.25 9.83 15.75
N ASP A 35 0.28 8.62 15.50
CA ASP A 35 1.33 8.01 16.34
C ASP A 35 2.61 8.85 16.33
N THR A 36 2.96 9.41 15.16
CA THR A 36 4.11 10.30 15.01
C THR A 36 3.93 11.59 15.82
N ALA A 37 2.76 12.24 15.69
CA ALA A 37 2.44 13.47 16.41
C ALA A 37 2.48 13.24 17.93
N GLN A 38 1.89 12.13 18.39
CA GLN A 38 1.88 11.74 19.80
C GLN A 38 3.29 11.45 20.33
N ALA A 39 4.09 10.67 19.62
CA ALA A 39 5.44 10.30 20.06
C ALA A 39 6.44 11.46 20.03
N ALA A 40 6.22 12.46 19.15
CA ALA A 40 7.05 13.65 19.08
C ALA A 40 6.54 14.81 19.97
N GLU A 41 5.36 14.65 20.60
CA GLU A 41 4.66 15.70 21.36
C GLU A 41 4.42 16.98 20.52
N ILE A 42 4.10 16.81 19.24
CA ILE A 42 3.88 17.89 18.26
C ILE A 42 2.44 17.87 17.78
N ALA A 43 1.90 19.04 17.40
CA ALA A 43 0.55 19.12 16.85
C ALA A 43 0.41 18.31 15.55
N LEU A 44 -0.78 17.74 15.31
CA LEU A 44 -1.06 16.93 14.11
C LEU A 44 -0.83 17.73 12.82
N LEU A 45 -1.22 19.01 12.80
CA LEU A 45 -1.03 19.89 11.65
C LEU A 45 0.46 20.15 11.36
N GLU A 46 1.26 20.45 12.39
CA GLU A 46 2.71 20.65 12.26
C GLU A 46 3.40 19.36 11.76
N THR A 47 2.94 18.21 12.23
CA THR A 47 3.38 16.89 11.76
C THR A 47 3.02 16.68 10.29
N ALA A 48 1.81 17.06 9.87
CA ALA A 48 1.38 16.97 8.47
C ALA A 48 2.22 17.87 7.56
N GLU A 49 2.47 19.12 7.95
CA GLU A 49 3.33 20.04 7.20
C GLU A 49 4.77 19.51 7.07
N ALA A 50 5.29 18.91 8.14
CA ALA A 50 6.57 18.23 8.13
C ALA A 50 6.62 17.05 7.15
N VAL A 51 5.57 16.24 7.09
CA VAL A 51 5.44 15.14 6.11
C VAL A 51 5.38 15.68 4.67
N LEU A 52 4.63 16.76 4.43
CA LEU A 52 4.58 17.41 3.11
C LEU A 52 5.94 17.99 2.70
N ALA A 53 6.75 18.40 3.68
CA ALA A 53 8.10 18.92 3.46
C ALA A 53 9.17 17.83 3.24
N LEU A 54 8.84 16.52 3.29
CA LEU A 54 9.80 15.41 3.11
C LEU A 54 10.55 15.44 1.77
N GLY A 55 10.00 16.11 0.75
CA GLY A 55 10.64 16.32 -0.55
C GLY A 55 11.52 17.58 -0.63
N GLY A 56 11.54 18.42 0.40
CA GLY A 56 12.29 19.67 0.46
C GLY A 56 13.58 19.55 1.26
N CYS A 57 14.50 20.51 1.07
CA CYS A 57 15.78 20.57 1.79
C CYS A 57 15.66 21.01 3.28
N ARG A 58 14.46 20.96 3.88
CA ARG A 58 14.24 21.38 5.27
C ARG A 58 14.55 20.21 6.20
N ALA A 59 15.52 20.39 7.08
CA ALA A 59 15.80 19.41 8.14
C ALA A 59 14.61 19.33 9.10
N LEU A 60 14.12 18.11 9.32
CA LEU A 60 13.11 17.83 10.35
C LEU A 60 13.76 17.88 11.74
N PRO A 61 13.02 18.30 12.79
CA PRO A 61 13.43 18.08 14.17
C PRO A 61 13.77 16.59 14.38
N ALA A 62 14.90 16.30 15.04
CA ALA A 62 15.41 14.93 15.16
C ALA A 62 14.41 13.97 15.83
N ALA A 63 13.69 14.45 16.86
CA ALA A 63 12.64 13.69 17.52
C ALA A 63 11.50 13.32 16.56
N LEU A 64 11.04 14.28 15.76
CA LEU A 64 9.97 14.06 14.76
C LEU A 64 10.40 13.09 13.66
N GLY A 65 11.62 13.23 13.13
CA GLY A 65 12.15 12.31 12.13
C GLY A 65 12.29 10.87 12.66
N THR A 66 12.69 10.72 13.93
CA THR A 66 12.81 9.42 14.60
C THR A 66 11.43 8.79 14.84
N ALA A 67 10.48 9.56 15.35
CA ALA A 67 9.09 9.13 15.56
C ALA A 67 8.43 8.69 14.26
N LEU A 68 8.55 9.50 13.20
CA LEU A 68 7.99 9.19 11.89
C LEU A 68 8.57 7.91 11.32
N LYS A 69 9.90 7.75 11.38
CA LYS A 69 10.56 6.53 10.92
C LYS A 69 10.06 5.31 11.70
N ALA A 70 9.98 5.40 13.03
CA ALA A 70 9.51 4.32 13.88
C ALA A 70 8.05 3.94 13.57
N ALA A 71 7.16 4.93 13.38
CA ALA A 71 5.77 4.70 13.01
C ALA A 71 5.64 4.03 11.63
N MET A 72 6.41 4.49 10.63
CA MET A 72 6.45 3.87 9.30
C MET A 72 6.98 2.43 9.36
N ASP A 73 8.02 2.16 10.15
CA ASP A 73 8.59 0.82 10.33
C ASP A 73 7.62 -0.10 11.08
N GLY A 74 6.90 0.42 12.08
CA GLY A 74 5.79 -0.26 12.74
C GLY A 74 4.70 -0.67 11.74
N ALA A 75 4.25 0.24 10.89
CA ALA A 75 3.24 -0.04 9.86
C ALA A 75 3.69 -1.12 8.85
N ARG A 76 4.98 -1.12 8.49
CA ARG A 76 5.56 -2.14 7.59
C ARG A 76 5.65 -3.53 8.22
N THR A 77 5.86 -3.59 9.53
CA THR A 77 6.13 -4.83 10.27
C THR A 77 4.91 -5.39 10.99
N ALA A 78 3.84 -4.59 11.14
CA ALA A 78 2.58 -4.97 11.74
C ALA A 78 2.01 -6.23 11.06
N THR A 79 2.28 -7.38 11.66
CA THR A 79 1.85 -8.67 11.16
C THR A 79 0.46 -8.93 11.71
N ALA A 80 -0.53 -9.03 10.83
CA ALA A 80 -1.85 -9.48 11.25
C ALA A 80 -1.77 -10.95 11.72
N PRO A 81 -2.57 -11.36 12.73
CA PRO A 81 -2.58 -12.75 13.17
C PRO A 81 -2.89 -13.69 11.99
N PRO A 82 -2.27 -14.89 11.95
CA PRO A 82 -2.45 -15.82 10.85
C PRO A 82 -3.91 -16.21 10.74
N VAL A 83 -4.52 -15.94 9.59
CA VAL A 83 -5.82 -16.51 9.25
C VAL A 83 -5.59 -17.99 8.91
N PRO A 84 -6.31 -18.95 9.53
CA PRO A 84 -6.26 -20.34 9.10
C PRO A 84 -6.58 -20.38 7.61
N GLN A 85 -5.76 -21.05 6.80
CA GLN A 85 -6.02 -21.20 5.37
C GLN A 85 -6.85 -22.48 5.10
N PRO A 86 -8.16 -22.36 4.85
CA PRO A 86 -8.88 -23.37 4.09
C PRO A 86 -9.52 -22.73 2.86
N TYR A 87 -8.71 -22.40 1.87
CA TYR A 87 -9.18 -22.32 0.49
C TYR A 87 -8.18 -23.05 -0.37
N THR A 88 -8.64 -24.13 -0.98
CA THR A 88 -7.94 -24.89 -2.02
C THR A 88 -7.42 -23.89 -3.05
N ARG A 89 -6.09 -23.70 -3.09
CA ARG A 89 -5.42 -22.53 -3.68
C ARG A 89 -5.60 -22.45 -5.19
N LEU A 90 -6.54 -21.62 -5.64
CA LEU A 90 -6.40 -20.90 -6.90
C LEU A 90 -5.56 -19.66 -6.61
N LEU A 91 -4.32 -19.64 -7.09
CA LEU A 91 -3.52 -18.42 -7.06
C LEU A 91 -4.01 -17.49 -8.18
N PRO A 92 -4.09 -16.17 -7.94
CA PRO A 92 -4.41 -15.23 -8.99
C PRO A 92 -3.36 -15.29 -10.10
N ASP A 93 -3.80 -15.05 -11.33
CA ASP A 93 -2.93 -15.03 -12.51
C ASP A 93 -1.76 -14.03 -12.33
N PRO A 94 -0.49 -14.48 -12.43
CA PRO A 94 0.67 -13.60 -12.26
C PRO A 94 0.71 -12.41 -13.22
N GLN A 95 0.16 -12.53 -14.44
CA GLN A 95 0.13 -11.41 -15.39
C GLN A 95 -0.79 -10.29 -14.89
N THR A 96 -2.00 -10.66 -14.44
CA THR A 96 -2.96 -9.75 -13.81
C THR A 96 -2.34 -9.03 -12.60
N ILE A 97 -1.64 -9.77 -11.73
CA ILE A 97 -0.92 -9.18 -10.58
C ILE A 97 0.20 -8.24 -11.03
N GLY A 98 0.93 -8.59 -12.09
CA GLY A 98 1.96 -7.72 -12.68
C GLY A 98 1.42 -6.38 -13.17
N VAL A 99 0.26 -6.39 -13.84
CA VAL A 99 -0.44 -5.17 -14.27
C VAL A 99 -0.86 -4.33 -13.07
N LEU A 100 -1.43 -4.96 -12.03
CA LEU A 100 -1.86 -4.26 -10.82
C LEU A 100 -0.69 -3.63 -10.07
N LEU A 101 0.45 -4.32 -9.94
CA LEU A 101 1.68 -3.78 -9.35
C LEU A 101 2.22 -2.59 -10.15
N LYS A 102 2.19 -2.67 -11.49
CA LYS A 102 2.60 -1.54 -12.35
C LYS A 102 1.68 -0.33 -12.15
N ARG A 103 0.36 -0.55 -12.10
CA ARG A 103 -0.63 0.50 -11.82
C ARG A 103 -0.40 1.11 -10.44
N HIS A 104 -0.24 0.30 -9.40
CA HIS A 104 0.02 0.74 -8.02
C HIS A 104 1.27 1.61 -7.92
N ARG A 105 2.39 1.18 -8.51
CA ARG A 105 3.63 1.98 -8.56
C ARG A 105 3.44 3.31 -9.30
N GLY A 106 2.64 3.32 -10.38
CA GLY A 106 2.27 4.54 -11.10
C GLY A 106 1.43 5.50 -10.26
N LEU A 107 0.44 4.96 -9.54
CA LEU A 107 -0.39 5.72 -8.62
C LEU A 107 0.43 6.35 -7.49
N ARG A 108 1.35 5.59 -6.87
CA ARG A 108 2.25 6.13 -5.83
C ARG A 108 3.08 7.32 -6.33
N ARG A 109 3.68 7.22 -7.52
CA ARG A 109 4.46 8.34 -8.09
C ARG A 109 3.59 9.57 -8.34
N ARG A 110 2.37 9.38 -8.87
CA ARG A 110 1.43 10.49 -9.11
C ARG A 110 0.93 11.10 -7.81
N ALA A 111 0.64 10.28 -6.80
CA ALA A 111 0.23 10.71 -5.46
C ALA A 111 1.31 11.56 -4.76
N LEU A 112 2.60 11.24 -4.96
CA LEU A 112 3.70 12.11 -4.50
C LEU A 112 3.74 13.47 -5.22
N ALA A 113 3.44 13.48 -6.52
CA ALA A 113 3.48 14.70 -7.32
C ALA A 113 2.24 15.60 -7.11
N ALA A 114 1.09 14.99 -6.79
CA ALA A 114 -0.18 15.67 -6.60
C ALA A 114 -0.92 15.16 -5.36
N PRO A 115 -0.41 15.42 -4.14
CA PRO A 115 -0.99 14.87 -2.91
C PRO A 115 -2.39 15.41 -2.58
N HIS A 116 -2.79 16.51 -3.22
CA HIS A 116 -4.11 17.14 -3.10
C HIS A 116 -5.19 16.48 -3.97
N ASP A 117 -4.82 15.59 -4.89
CA ASP A 117 -5.76 14.90 -5.77
C ASP A 117 -6.42 13.71 -5.04
N LEU A 118 -7.68 13.88 -4.66
CA LEU A 118 -8.48 12.88 -3.95
C LEU A 118 -8.80 11.66 -4.83
N THR A 119 -8.93 11.84 -6.15
CA THR A 119 -9.20 10.75 -7.07
C THR A 119 -7.99 9.82 -7.14
N LEU A 120 -6.78 10.39 -7.26
CA LEU A 120 -5.54 9.61 -7.21
C LEU A 120 -5.35 8.88 -5.89
N ARG A 121 -5.71 9.52 -4.77
CA ARG A 121 -5.66 8.90 -3.45
C ARG A 121 -6.59 7.69 -3.35
N ASN A 122 -7.85 7.85 -3.76
CA ASN A 122 -8.84 6.76 -3.71
C ASN A 122 -8.41 5.60 -4.62
N GLU A 123 -7.94 5.90 -5.84
CA GLU A 123 -7.42 4.87 -6.74
C GLU A 123 -6.23 4.10 -6.14
N LEU A 124 -5.35 4.79 -5.41
CA LEU A 124 -4.21 4.18 -4.72
C LEU A 124 -4.66 3.30 -3.55
N ASP A 125 -5.66 3.75 -2.78
CA ASP A 125 -6.26 2.98 -1.69
C ASP A 125 -6.90 1.69 -2.23
N ASP A 126 -7.73 1.81 -3.27
CA ASP A 126 -8.39 0.68 -3.94
C ASP A 126 -7.39 -0.32 -4.51
N ALA A 127 -6.32 0.17 -5.17
CA ALA A 127 -5.28 -0.70 -5.70
C ALA A 127 -4.53 -1.45 -4.58
N THR A 128 -4.29 -0.78 -3.45
CA THR A 128 -3.67 -1.38 -2.27
C THR A 128 -4.58 -2.43 -1.65
N TYR A 129 -5.85 -2.11 -1.45
CA TYR A 129 -6.85 -3.03 -0.92
C TYR A 129 -7.04 -4.26 -1.82
N THR A 130 -7.09 -4.06 -3.13
CA THR A 130 -7.19 -5.16 -4.11
C THR A 130 -6.00 -6.11 -3.99
N LEU A 131 -4.77 -5.58 -3.87
CA LEU A 131 -3.57 -6.42 -3.65
C LEU A 131 -3.65 -7.19 -2.33
N CYS A 132 -4.13 -6.56 -1.25
CA CYS A 132 -4.36 -7.22 0.03
C CYS A 132 -5.30 -8.43 -0.11
N ILE A 133 -6.46 -8.24 -0.75
CA ILE A 133 -7.43 -9.30 -0.99
C ILE A 133 -6.85 -10.43 -1.85
N LEU A 134 -6.27 -10.08 -3.01
CA LEU A 134 -5.75 -11.08 -3.95
C LEU A 134 -4.61 -11.91 -3.37
N MET A 135 -3.81 -11.33 -2.48
CA MET A 135 -2.72 -12.03 -1.80
C MET A 135 -3.13 -12.68 -0.47
N GLY A 136 -4.39 -12.53 -0.06
CA GLY A 136 -4.90 -13.02 1.22
C GLY A 136 -4.13 -12.42 2.41
N GLN A 137 -3.64 -11.19 2.28
CA GLN A 137 -2.85 -10.49 3.28
C GLN A 137 -3.62 -9.29 3.82
N ARG A 138 -3.62 -9.11 5.13
CA ARG A 138 -4.20 -7.91 5.76
C ARG A 138 -3.23 -6.73 5.81
N ASN A 139 -1.92 -7.02 5.85
CA ASN A 139 -0.90 -5.99 5.80
C ASN A 139 -0.51 -5.72 4.34
N ALA A 140 -0.61 -4.45 3.92
CA ALA A 140 -0.32 -4.02 2.56
C ALA A 140 1.16 -4.23 2.15
N CYS A 141 2.12 -4.03 3.05
CA CYS A 141 3.53 -4.32 2.77
C CYS A 141 3.75 -5.82 2.52
N THR A 142 3.13 -6.69 3.31
CA THR A 142 3.19 -8.14 3.09
C THR A 142 2.47 -8.55 1.81
N ALA A 143 1.31 -7.92 1.50
CA ALA A 143 0.58 -8.14 0.26
C ALA A 143 1.45 -7.84 -0.96
N LEU A 144 2.04 -6.64 -1.01
CA LEU A 144 2.91 -6.23 -2.11
C LEU A 144 4.13 -7.15 -2.25
N ARG A 145 4.78 -7.49 -1.13
CA ARG A 145 5.93 -8.41 -1.17
C ARG A 145 5.54 -9.78 -1.74
N SER A 146 4.43 -10.34 -1.29
CA SER A 146 3.93 -11.63 -1.80
C SER A 146 3.55 -11.56 -3.28
N ALA A 147 2.94 -10.45 -3.72
CA ALA A 147 2.64 -10.21 -5.13
C ALA A 147 3.91 -10.10 -5.98
N GLU A 148 4.94 -9.39 -5.51
CA GLU A 148 6.22 -9.27 -6.20
C GLU A 148 6.94 -10.61 -6.33
N LEU A 149 6.90 -11.43 -5.28
CA LEU A 149 7.43 -12.79 -5.28
C LEU A 149 6.68 -13.70 -6.27
N LEU A 150 5.35 -13.62 -6.33
CA LEU A 150 4.53 -14.39 -7.27
C LEU A 150 4.90 -14.06 -8.73
N VAL A 151 4.96 -12.78 -9.07
CA VAL A 151 5.34 -12.33 -10.43
C VAL A 151 6.80 -12.66 -10.73
N GLY A 152 7.68 -12.57 -9.73
CA GLY A 152 9.08 -12.98 -9.85
C GLY A 152 9.25 -14.46 -10.17
N ALA A 153 8.51 -15.33 -9.48
CA ALA A 153 8.54 -16.77 -9.70
C ALA A 153 8.09 -17.15 -11.11
N GLU A 154 7.01 -16.54 -11.61
CA GLU A 154 6.53 -16.77 -12.99
C GLU A 154 7.58 -16.34 -14.03
N ARG A 155 8.22 -15.17 -13.85
CA ARG A 155 9.27 -14.70 -14.77
C ARG A 155 10.50 -15.60 -14.81
N LEU A 156 10.85 -16.20 -13.68
CA LEU A 156 12.00 -17.11 -13.56
C LEU A 156 11.66 -18.55 -14.02
N GLY A 157 10.43 -18.80 -14.48
CA GLY A 157 9.99 -20.14 -14.87
C GLY A 157 9.99 -21.14 -13.71
N ALA A 158 10.01 -20.66 -12.46
CA ALA A 158 9.91 -21.53 -11.30
C ALA A 158 8.52 -22.20 -11.31
N PRO A 159 8.40 -23.50 -11.06
CA PRO A 159 7.12 -24.19 -11.16
C PRO A 159 6.17 -23.67 -10.08
N VAL A 160 5.28 -22.75 -10.45
CA VAL A 160 4.09 -22.42 -9.68
C VAL A 160 3.20 -23.67 -9.73
N ARG A 161 3.28 -24.50 -8.68
CA ARG A 161 2.41 -25.67 -8.50
C ARG A 161 0.96 -25.21 -8.56
N GLY A 162 0.27 -25.57 -9.63
CA GLY A 162 -1.18 -25.42 -9.75
C GLY A 162 -1.68 -24.74 -11.02
N ARG A 163 -1.16 -25.11 -12.21
CA ARG A 163 -1.99 -24.97 -13.42
C ARG A 163 -2.80 -26.25 -13.59
N VAL A 164 -4.07 -26.20 -13.19
CA VAL A 164 -5.08 -27.11 -13.74
C VAL A 164 -5.19 -26.77 -15.21
N ARG A 165 -4.46 -27.53 -16.03
CA ARG A 165 -4.57 -27.47 -17.48
C ARG A 165 -5.79 -28.30 -17.83
N ASP A 166 -6.90 -27.61 -18.05
CA ASP A 166 -8.11 -28.24 -18.57
C ASP A 166 -7.80 -28.76 -19.99
N ALA A 167 -7.74 -30.08 -20.12
CA ALA A 167 -7.58 -30.78 -21.38
C ALA A 167 -8.93 -31.38 -21.76
N SER A 168 -9.89 -30.50 -22.08
CA SER A 168 -11.11 -30.87 -22.78
C SER A 168 -10.86 -30.78 -24.28
N THR A 169 -10.23 -31.81 -24.85
CA THR A 169 -10.30 -32.08 -26.29
C THR A 169 -10.04 -33.58 -26.54
N GLU A 170 -11.03 -34.21 -27.19
CA GLU A 170 -11.02 -35.54 -27.85
C GLU A 170 -11.24 -36.74 -26.91
N ARG A 171 -12.27 -37.58 -27.09
CA ARG A 171 -12.81 -38.20 -28.33
C ARG A 171 -14.33 -38.49 -28.15
N HIS A 172 -15.22 -38.08 -29.05
CA HIS A 172 -15.78 -38.93 -30.13
C HIS A 172 -15.78 -40.43 -29.75
N GLY A 173 -16.91 -41.08 -29.46
CA GLY A 173 -18.10 -41.16 -30.30
C GLY A 173 -17.99 -42.42 -31.17
N LEU A 174 -18.51 -43.54 -30.62
CA LEU A 174 -18.86 -44.84 -31.24
C LEU A 174 -17.78 -45.60 -32.02
#